data_AF-A0AAD6B4M7-F1
#
_entry.id   AF-A0AAD6B4M7-F1
#
_cell.length_a   1.000
_cell.length_b   1.000
_cell.length_c   1.000
_cell.angle_alpha   90.00
_cell.angle_beta   90.00
_cell.angle_gamma   90.00
#
_symmetry.space_group_name_H-M   'P 1'
#
loop_
_entity.id
_entity.type
_entity.pdbx_description
1 polymer ?
#
loop_
_entity_poly.entity_id
_entity_poly.type
_entity_poly.pdbx_seq_one_letter_code
_entity_poly.pdbx_strand_id
1 'polypeptide(L)'
;MKPNKLREKYSSKFGFCGNMTMVSYVPKKGKAVVLLSTMHDDTAVDDQSVKRKPEVIQYYNHTKSGVDTMDQMVRTYTCKRRTRRWPMVLWHNVLDVATLNAFTSYTAQHPGYMGGVTNARRLFIKELGIELVMPHMRRRMEGMSHLQTHITEAMERCGLKKVNAATTQPQEGQVKRKRCKICPTAKDRKASSWCSKCTSPVCSMT
;
A
#
# COMPACT_ATOMS: atom_id res chain seq x y z
N MET A 1 23.55 9.65 -28.91
CA MET A 1 24.60 10.43 -29.59
C MET A 1 25.95 9.77 -29.35
N LYS A 2 26.75 9.48 -30.38
CA LYS A 2 28.10 8.92 -30.21
C LYS A 2 29.10 10.10 -30.11
N PRO A 3 29.95 10.17 -29.08
CA PRO A 3 31.02 11.17 -29.07
C PRO A 3 31.99 10.88 -30.21
N ASN A 4 32.70 11.92 -30.64
CA ASN A 4 33.86 11.76 -31.51
C ASN A 4 34.81 10.71 -30.88
N LYS A 5 35.28 9.75 -31.70
CA LYS A 5 36.16 8.64 -31.27
C LYS A 5 37.45 9.12 -30.59
N LEU A 6 37.87 10.35 -30.89
CA LEU A 6 39.05 11.00 -30.32
C LEU A 6 38.82 11.59 -28.93
N ARG A 7 37.57 11.68 -28.44
CA ARG A 7 37.31 12.24 -27.11
C ARG A 7 37.85 11.33 -26.03
N GLU A 8 38.67 11.91 -25.17
CA GLU A 8 39.24 11.24 -24.01
C GLU A 8 38.16 10.87 -22.98
N LYS A 9 38.41 9.77 -22.27
CA LYS A 9 37.59 9.33 -21.14
C LYS A 9 37.66 10.40 -20.04
N TYR A 10 36.52 10.68 -19.42
CA TYR A 10 36.33 11.71 -18.40
C TYR A 10 36.52 13.15 -18.87
N SER A 11 36.61 13.38 -20.19
CA SER A 11 36.56 14.74 -20.75
C SER A 11 35.12 15.29 -20.74
N SER A 12 35.02 16.60 -20.60
CA SER A 12 33.76 17.37 -20.67
C SER A 12 33.89 18.47 -21.72
N LYS A 13 32.78 18.81 -22.39
CA LYS A 13 32.66 19.99 -23.24
C LYS A 13 31.39 20.73 -22.83
N PHE A 14 31.47 22.06 -22.81
CA PHE A 14 30.37 22.93 -22.42
C PHE A 14 30.02 23.83 -23.61
N GLY A 15 28.73 24.11 -23.76
CA GLY A 15 28.20 25.08 -24.71
C GLY A 15 27.17 25.95 -24.01
N PHE A 16 27.23 27.25 -24.27
CA PHE A 16 26.41 28.26 -23.60
C PHE A 16 25.54 28.99 -24.62
N CYS A 17 24.25 29.17 -24.31
CA CYS A 17 23.31 29.93 -25.12
C CYS A 17 22.31 30.64 -24.21
N GLY A 18 22.44 31.97 -24.08
CA GLY A 18 21.66 32.73 -23.11
C GLY A 18 21.88 32.21 -21.68
N ASN A 19 20.81 31.85 -20.99
CA ASN A 19 20.84 31.25 -19.65
C ASN A 19 20.89 29.71 -19.66
N MET A 20 21.21 29.09 -20.81
CA MET A 20 21.22 27.64 -20.97
C MET A 20 22.66 27.15 -21.13
N THR A 21 23.02 26.12 -20.36
CA THR A 21 24.29 25.42 -20.42
C THR A 21 24.07 23.98 -20.84
N MET A 22 24.69 23.58 -21.95
CA MET A 22 24.73 22.20 -22.41
C MET A 22 26.10 21.58 -22.09
N VAL A 23 26.10 20.43 -21.44
CA VAL A 23 27.31 19.68 -21.11
C VAL A 23 27.34 18.34 -21.83
N SER A 24 28.50 17.99 -22.41
CA SER A 24 28.77 16.70 -23.03
C SER A 24 29.96 16.01 -22.35
N TYR A 25 29.70 14.98 -21.56
CA TYR A 25 30.68 14.24 -20.77
C TYR A 25 30.89 12.81 -21.29
N VAL A 26 32.13 12.31 -21.26
CA VAL A 26 32.49 10.98 -21.75
C VAL A 26 32.81 10.05 -20.57
N PRO A 27 31.82 9.31 -20.00
CA PRO A 27 32.10 8.40 -18.88
C PRO A 27 32.94 7.19 -19.29
N LYS A 28 32.86 6.78 -20.57
CA LYS A 28 33.62 5.67 -21.15
C LYS A 28 33.84 5.89 -22.64
N LYS A 29 34.93 5.33 -23.17
CA LYS A 29 35.31 5.47 -24.58
C LYS A 29 34.13 5.12 -25.50
N GLY A 30 33.83 6.01 -26.44
CA GLY A 30 32.74 5.83 -27.40
C GLY A 30 31.32 6.04 -26.86
N LYS A 31 31.12 6.45 -25.59
CA LYS A 31 29.80 6.85 -25.05
C LYS A 31 29.86 8.24 -24.42
N ALA A 32 28.83 9.04 -24.67
CA ALA A 32 28.68 10.36 -24.08
C ALA A 32 27.33 10.48 -23.37
N VAL A 33 27.34 11.25 -22.28
CA VAL A 33 26.15 11.77 -21.60
C VAL A 33 26.05 13.23 -21.97
N VAL A 34 24.89 13.64 -22.46
CA VAL A 34 24.60 15.04 -22.77
C VAL A 34 23.47 15.48 -21.85
N LEU A 35 23.69 16.58 -21.13
CA LEU A 35 22.67 17.21 -20.31
C LEU A 35 22.55 18.68 -20.70
N LEU A 36 21.36 19.21 -20.49
CA LEU A 36 21.04 20.61 -20.65
C LEU A 36 20.55 21.13 -19.29
N SER A 37 21.03 22.29 -18.89
CA SER A 37 20.61 22.94 -17.66
C SER A 37 20.37 24.43 -17.89
N THR A 38 19.41 24.98 -17.17
CA THR A 38 19.13 26.42 -17.09
C THR A 38 19.50 27.01 -15.72
N MET A 39 20.09 26.19 -14.84
CA MET A 39 20.44 26.56 -13.46
C MET A 39 21.95 26.77 -13.30
N HIS A 40 22.76 26.06 -14.07
CA HIS A 40 24.21 26.13 -14.01
C HIS A 40 24.71 26.97 -15.19
N ASP A 41 25.62 27.92 -14.93
CA ASP A 41 26.14 28.90 -15.89
C ASP A 41 27.67 28.83 -16.04
N ASP A 42 28.31 27.85 -15.41
CA ASP A 42 29.76 27.67 -15.43
C ASP A 42 30.21 26.33 -16.05
N THR A 43 31.51 26.07 -15.98
CA THR A 43 32.15 24.81 -16.43
C THR A 43 32.62 23.95 -15.25
N ALA A 44 31.97 24.05 -14.09
CA ALA A 44 32.45 23.38 -12.88
C ALA A 44 32.55 21.85 -13.06
N VAL A 45 33.71 21.32 -12.66
CA VAL A 45 34.03 19.89 -12.68
C VAL A 45 34.65 19.50 -11.36
N ASP A 46 34.36 18.29 -10.89
CA ASP A 46 34.99 17.72 -9.70
C ASP A 46 36.40 17.23 -10.02
N ASP A 47 37.38 18.12 -9.88
CA ASP A 47 38.79 17.81 -10.13
C ASP A 47 39.44 16.95 -9.02
N GLN A 48 38.78 16.79 -7.87
CA GLN A 48 39.26 15.88 -6.81
C GLN A 48 38.97 14.41 -7.19
N SER A 49 37.94 14.16 -7.99
CA SER A 49 37.63 12.84 -8.50
C SER A 49 38.35 12.51 -9.80
N VAL A 50 38.92 11.30 -9.87
CA VAL A 50 39.46 10.71 -11.12
C VAL A 50 38.43 10.74 -12.26
N LYS A 51 37.13 10.71 -11.94
CA LYS A 51 36.06 10.71 -12.95
C LYS A 51 35.76 12.10 -13.50
N ARG A 52 36.22 13.20 -12.88
CA ARG A 52 36.04 14.59 -13.33
C ARG A 52 34.64 14.90 -13.81
N LYS A 53 33.64 14.51 -13.01
CA LYS A 53 32.23 14.68 -13.37
C LYS A 53 31.86 16.17 -13.31
N PRO A 54 31.24 16.72 -14.37
CA PRO A 54 30.61 18.03 -14.30
C PRO A 54 29.61 18.11 -13.16
N GLU A 55 29.59 19.25 -12.48
CA GLU A 55 28.68 19.53 -11.37
C GLU A 55 27.20 19.34 -11.82
N VAL A 56 26.83 19.82 -13.02
CA VAL A 56 25.52 19.56 -13.67
C VAL A 56 25.11 18.08 -13.67
N ILE A 57 26.06 17.17 -13.95
CA ILE A 57 25.80 15.72 -13.97
C ILE A 57 25.64 15.17 -12.55
N GLN A 58 26.37 15.71 -11.58
CA GLN A 58 26.25 15.33 -10.18
C GLN A 58 24.90 15.75 -9.63
N TYR A 59 24.52 17.01 -9.85
CA TYR A 59 23.22 17.56 -9.48
C TYR A 59 22.06 16.76 -10.09
N TYR A 60 22.12 16.47 -11.40
CA TYR A 60 21.13 15.62 -12.05
C TYR A 60 21.06 14.22 -11.41
N ASN A 61 22.19 13.59 -11.12
CA ASN A 61 22.18 12.26 -10.50
C ASN A 61 21.59 12.26 -9.08
N HIS A 62 21.77 13.36 -8.34
CA HIS A 62 21.19 13.53 -7.01
C HIS A 62 19.66 13.68 -7.05
N THR A 63 19.13 14.35 -8.07
CA THR A 63 17.71 14.72 -8.16
C THR A 63 16.86 13.76 -9.01
N LYS A 64 17.45 13.08 -10.00
CA LYS A 64 16.72 12.24 -10.97
C LYS A 64 15.97 11.04 -10.37
N SER A 65 16.35 10.58 -9.17
CA SER A 65 15.83 9.32 -8.62
C SER A 65 14.45 9.42 -8.00
N GLY A 66 13.88 10.62 -7.82
CA GLY A 66 12.60 10.78 -7.12
C GLY A 66 11.46 9.93 -7.69
N VAL A 67 11.29 9.95 -9.02
CA VAL A 67 10.23 9.18 -9.71
C VAL A 67 10.50 7.68 -9.65
N ASP A 68 11.73 7.23 -9.90
CA ASP A 68 12.10 5.81 -9.87
C ASP A 68 11.92 5.23 -8.45
N THR A 69 12.31 5.99 -7.43
CA THR A 69 12.12 5.61 -6.02
C THR A 69 10.64 5.51 -5.67
N MET A 70 9.84 6.48 -6.11
CA MET A 70 8.39 6.44 -5.94
C MET A 70 7.76 5.22 -6.64
N ASP A 71 8.13 4.92 -7.88
CA ASP A 71 7.64 3.75 -8.62
C ASP A 71 8.00 2.43 -7.91
N GLN A 72 9.24 2.31 -7.44
CA GLN A 72 9.70 1.17 -6.65
C GLN A 72 8.88 1.01 -5.35
N MET A 73 8.62 2.12 -4.67
CA MET A 73 7.80 2.14 -3.46
C MET A 73 6.38 1.68 -3.76
N VAL A 74 5.72 2.25 -4.77
CA VAL A 74 4.36 1.87 -5.19
C VAL A 74 4.31 0.38 -5.55
N ARG A 75 5.28 -0.13 -6.30
CA ARG A 75 5.31 -1.53 -6.73
C ARG A 75 5.39 -2.53 -5.58
N THR A 76 6.06 -2.17 -4.49
CA THR A 76 6.22 -3.04 -3.30
C THR A 76 4.89 -3.32 -2.59
N TYR A 77 3.98 -2.34 -2.55
CA TYR A 77 2.68 -2.45 -1.89
C TYR A 77 1.56 -2.00 -2.83
N THR A 78 1.39 -2.74 -3.93
CA THR A 78 0.40 -2.41 -4.95
C THR A 78 -0.94 -3.13 -4.74
N CYS A 79 -2.03 -2.40 -4.95
CA CYS A 79 -3.39 -2.94 -5.00
C CYS A 79 -3.82 -3.35 -6.41
N LYS A 80 -2.92 -3.29 -7.41
CA LYS A 80 -3.22 -3.70 -8.78
C LYS A 80 -3.72 -5.14 -8.85
N ARG A 81 -4.70 -5.35 -9.72
CA ARG A 81 -5.30 -6.65 -10.03
C ARG A 81 -5.34 -6.84 -11.54
N ARG A 82 -5.22 -8.09 -11.98
CA ARG A 82 -5.42 -8.44 -13.39
C ARG A 82 -6.83 -8.02 -13.80
N THR A 83 -6.92 -7.19 -14.84
CA THR A 83 -8.17 -6.64 -15.34
C THR A 83 -8.13 -6.56 -16.86
N ARG A 84 -9.30 -6.68 -17.51
CA ARG A 84 -9.48 -6.42 -18.95
C ARG A 84 -10.01 -5.01 -19.22
N ARG A 85 -10.21 -4.21 -18.17
CA ARG A 85 -10.77 -2.85 -18.26
C ARG A 85 -9.66 -1.84 -17.96
N TRP A 86 -9.17 -1.14 -18.97
CA TRP A 86 -8.07 -0.17 -18.82
C TRP A 86 -8.36 0.94 -17.78
N PRO A 87 -9.59 1.44 -17.56
CA PRO A 87 -9.82 2.46 -16.54
C PRO A 87 -9.52 1.94 -15.13
N MET A 88 -9.73 0.64 -14.89
CA MET A 88 -9.36 0.03 -13.61
C MET A 88 -7.84 0.05 -13.39
N VAL A 89 -7.02 -0.01 -14.44
CA VAL A 89 -5.55 0.11 -14.29
C VAL A 89 -5.19 1.48 -13.75
N LEU A 90 -5.81 2.54 -14.29
CA LEU A 90 -5.63 3.90 -13.78
C LEU A 90 -6.14 4.03 -12.34
N TRP A 91 -7.31 3.48 -12.04
CA TRP A 91 -7.86 3.51 -10.68
C TRP A 91 -6.92 2.88 -9.65
N HIS A 92 -6.36 1.70 -9.93
CA HIS A 92 -5.39 1.09 -9.02
C HIS A 92 -4.11 1.93 -8.87
N ASN A 93 -3.63 2.56 -9.95
CA ASN A 93 -2.49 3.49 -9.88
C ASN A 93 -2.81 4.67 -8.95
N VAL A 94 -3.99 5.27 -9.08
CA VAL A 94 -4.43 6.38 -8.23
C VAL A 94 -4.44 5.96 -6.76
N LEU A 95 -4.98 4.78 -6.44
CA LEU A 95 -4.99 4.27 -5.07
C LEU A 95 -3.58 4.06 -4.52
N ASP A 96 -2.67 3.45 -5.28
CA ASP A 96 -1.31 3.20 -4.84
C ASP A 96 -0.55 4.51 -4.57
N VAL A 97 -0.68 5.50 -5.46
CA VAL A 97 -0.04 6.82 -5.33
C VAL A 97 -0.65 7.62 -4.19
N ALA A 98 -1.98 7.66 -4.09
CA ALA A 98 -2.68 8.36 -3.01
C ALA A 98 -2.30 7.81 -1.63
N THR A 99 -2.16 6.49 -1.52
CA THR A 99 -1.74 5.84 -0.26
C THR A 99 -0.31 6.22 0.13
N LEU A 100 0.61 6.28 -0.84
CA LEU A 100 1.98 6.72 -0.58
C LEU A 100 2.03 8.19 -0.18
N ASN A 101 1.30 9.06 -0.88
CA ASN A 101 1.22 10.48 -0.54
C ASN A 101 0.61 10.70 0.86
N ALA A 102 -0.46 9.98 1.19
CA ALA A 102 -1.07 10.02 2.51
C ALA A 102 -0.09 9.61 3.60
N PHE A 103 0.69 8.55 3.38
CA PHE A 103 1.75 8.13 4.29
C PHE A 103 2.78 9.25 4.49
N THR A 104 3.33 9.81 3.40
CA THR A 104 4.31 10.90 3.46
C THR A 104 3.78 12.11 4.22
N SER A 105 2.57 12.57 3.90
CA SER A 105 1.93 13.71 4.58
C SER A 105 1.66 13.42 6.06
N TYR A 106 1.25 12.20 6.40
CA TYR A 106 1.00 11.79 7.78
C TYR A 106 2.28 11.76 8.60
N THR A 107 3.35 11.13 8.08
CA THR A 107 4.66 11.07 8.78
C THR A 107 5.34 12.42 8.90
N ALA A 108 5.10 13.34 7.96
CA ALA A 108 5.61 14.70 8.06
C ALA A 108 4.97 15.48 9.22
N GLN A 109 3.69 15.23 9.51
CA GLN A 109 2.97 15.85 10.62
C GLN A 109 3.19 15.10 11.95
N HIS A 110 3.58 13.83 11.90
CA HIS A 110 3.78 12.98 13.07
C HIS A 110 5.18 12.33 13.04
N PRO A 111 6.26 13.08 13.33
CA PRO A 111 7.63 12.55 13.24
C PRO A 111 7.90 11.37 14.18
N GLY A 112 7.15 11.25 15.28
CA GLY A 112 7.24 10.13 16.21
C GLY A 112 6.51 8.85 15.74
N TYR A 113 5.72 8.90 14.67
CA TYR A 113 4.99 7.74 14.18
C TYR A 113 5.95 6.66 13.71
N MET A 114 5.96 5.52 14.42
CA MET A 114 6.75 4.34 14.08
C MET A 114 8.25 4.66 13.86
N GLY A 115 8.79 5.58 14.66
CA GLY A 115 10.20 5.98 14.60
C GLY A 115 11.13 4.79 14.81
N GLY A 116 12.10 4.60 13.92
CA GLY A 116 13.05 3.48 13.96
C GLY A 116 12.50 2.13 13.48
N VAL A 117 11.24 2.07 13.03
CA VAL A 117 10.60 0.84 12.57
C VAL A 117 10.73 0.70 11.05
N THR A 118 11.38 -0.37 10.60
CA THR A 118 11.66 -0.62 9.17
C THR A 118 10.42 -0.90 8.32
N ASN A 119 9.30 -1.29 8.94
CA ASN A 119 8.04 -1.61 8.26
C ASN A 119 6.91 -0.59 8.50
N ALA A 120 7.23 0.63 8.94
CA ALA A 120 6.25 1.69 9.26
C ALA A 120 5.17 1.87 8.16
N ARG A 121 5.57 1.92 6.89
CA ARG A 121 4.61 2.04 5.77
C ARG A 121 3.61 0.89 5.68
N ARG A 122 4.04 -0.34 5.96
CA ARG A 122 3.14 -1.51 5.94
C ARG A 122 2.10 -1.41 7.06
N LEU A 123 2.53 -0.94 8.24
CA LEU A 123 1.64 -0.73 9.38
C LEU A 123 0.63 0.38 9.08
N PHE A 124 1.09 1.50 8.52
CA PHE A 124 0.22 2.58 8.06
C PHE A 124 -0.84 2.10 7.06
N ILE A 125 -0.46 1.32 6.05
CA ILE A 125 -1.42 0.77 5.07
C ILE A 125 -2.45 -0.15 5.75
N LYS A 126 -2.03 -0.94 6.75
CA LYS A 126 -2.94 -1.80 7.51
C LYS A 126 -3.93 -0.99 8.33
N GLU A 127 -3.46 0.04 9.04
CA GLU A 127 -4.29 0.96 9.83
C GLU A 127 -5.29 1.69 8.92
N LEU A 128 -4.80 2.27 7.83
CA LEU A 128 -5.63 2.93 6.81
C LEU A 128 -6.72 2.00 6.27
N GLY A 129 -6.37 0.76 5.93
CA GLY A 129 -7.34 -0.23 5.43
C GLY A 129 -8.42 -0.57 6.46
N ILE A 130 -8.06 -0.66 7.74
CA ILE A 130 -9.02 -0.90 8.83
C ILE A 130 -9.94 0.31 8.97
N GLU A 131 -9.39 1.51 9.10
CA GLU A 131 -10.15 2.76 9.27
C GLU A 131 -11.16 3.00 8.13
N LEU A 132 -10.76 2.73 6.88
CA LEU A 132 -11.65 2.87 5.72
C LEU A 132 -12.82 1.87 5.73
N VAL A 133 -12.59 0.64 6.20
CA VAL A 133 -13.59 -0.43 6.14
C VAL A 133 -14.51 -0.45 7.36
N MET A 134 -14.04 0.06 8.50
CA MET A 134 -14.76 0.06 9.78
C MET A 134 -16.19 0.63 9.72
N PRO A 135 -16.45 1.81 9.14
CA PRO A 135 -17.82 2.36 9.03
C PRO A 135 -18.76 1.46 8.22
N HIS A 136 -18.24 0.80 7.17
CA HIS A 136 -19.02 -0.12 6.35
C HIS A 136 -19.34 -1.43 7.08
N MET A 137 -18.37 -1.94 7.85
CA MET A 137 -18.61 -3.12 8.69
C MET A 137 -19.66 -2.85 9.76
N ARG A 138 -19.62 -1.69 10.44
CA ARG A 138 -20.65 -1.27 11.41
C ARG A 138 -22.03 -1.22 10.77
N ARG A 139 -22.17 -0.49 9.66
CA ARG A 139 -23.43 -0.39 8.92
C ARG A 139 -23.98 -1.75 8.52
N ARG A 140 -23.10 -2.66 8.08
CA ARG A 140 -23.50 -4.03 7.71
C ARG A 140 -23.98 -4.83 8.93
N MET A 141 -23.32 -4.70 10.08
CA MET A 141 -23.66 -5.41 11.31
C MET A 141 -25.00 -4.92 11.91
N GLU A 142 -25.28 -3.63 11.80
CA GLU A 142 -26.50 -2.98 12.29
C GLU A 142 -27.68 -3.19 11.33
N GLY A 143 -27.44 -3.04 10.02
CA GLY A 143 -28.50 -3.04 9.00
C GLY A 143 -28.94 -4.42 8.52
N MET A 144 -28.21 -5.50 8.83
CA MET A 144 -28.58 -6.86 8.44
C MET A 144 -29.00 -7.69 9.65
N SER A 145 -30.23 -8.19 9.63
CA SER A 145 -30.78 -9.04 10.70
C SER A 145 -30.17 -10.45 10.71
N HIS A 146 -29.74 -10.95 9.55
CA HIS A 146 -29.31 -12.35 9.37
C HIS A 146 -27.90 -12.47 8.77
N LEU A 147 -26.87 -11.96 9.47
CA LEU A 147 -25.49 -12.31 9.13
C LEU A 147 -25.19 -13.76 9.52
N GLN A 148 -24.38 -14.42 8.69
CA GLN A 148 -23.81 -15.72 9.03
C GLN A 148 -22.84 -15.58 10.20
N THR A 149 -22.86 -16.56 11.12
CA THR A 149 -22.08 -16.52 12.37
C THR A 149 -20.61 -16.22 12.15
N HIS A 150 -19.96 -16.86 11.16
CA HIS A 150 -18.54 -16.65 10.89
C HIS A 150 -18.22 -15.21 10.44
N ILE A 151 -19.17 -14.50 9.82
CA ILE A 151 -19.00 -13.10 9.43
C ILE A 151 -19.06 -12.22 10.68
N THR A 152 -20.02 -12.48 11.57
CA THR A 152 -20.12 -11.79 12.87
C THR A 152 -18.86 -12.00 13.71
N GLU A 153 -18.38 -13.24 13.82
CA GLU A 153 -17.14 -13.56 14.54
C GLU A 153 -15.92 -12.87 13.92
N ALA A 154 -15.84 -12.77 12.59
CA ALA A 154 -14.77 -12.04 11.91
C ALA A 154 -14.84 -10.53 12.20
N MET A 155 -16.03 -9.94 12.20
CA MET A 155 -16.25 -8.54 12.55
C MET A 155 -15.89 -8.25 14.02
N GLU A 156 -16.21 -9.17 14.94
CA GLU A 156 -15.83 -9.10 16.35
C GLU A 156 -14.32 -9.11 16.56
N ARG A 157 -13.58 -9.95 15.80
CA ARG A 157 -12.11 -9.95 15.82
C ARG A 157 -11.49 -8.65 15.32
N CYS A 158 -12.23 -7.89 14.51
CA CYS A 158 -11.84 -6.54 14.09
C CYS A 158 -12.25 -5.46 15.10
N GLY A 159 -12.82 -5.82 16.26
CA GLY A 159 -13.19 -4.89 17.32
C GLY A 159 -14.64 -4.40 17.29
N LEU A 160 -15.48 -4.95 16.41
CA LEU A 160 -16.91 -4.59 16.35
C LEU A 160 -17.75 -5.55 17.19
N LYS A 161 -18.26 -5.07 18.32
CA LYS A 161 -19.25 -5.81 19.10
C LYS A 161 -20.64 -5.42 18.66
N LYS A 162 -21.49 -6.40 18.36
CA LYS A 162 -22.92 -6.14 18.18
C LYS A 162 -23.46 -5.72 19.53
N VAL A 163 -23.81 -4.44 19.68
CA VAL A 163 -24.57 -3.99 20.85
C VAL A 163 -25.94 -4.65 20.69
N ASN A 164 -26.19 -5.68 21.47
CA ASN A 164 -27.55 -6.21 21.58
C ASN A 164 -28.38 -5.06 22.14
N ALA A 165 -29.27 -4.49 21.32
CA ALA A 165 -30.34 -3.64 21.82
C ALA A 165 -31.01 -4.42 22.96
N ALA A 166 -31.08 -3.77 24.13
CA ALA A 166 -31.44 -4.33 25.42
C ALA A 166 -32.21 -5.65 25.32
N THR A 167 -31.59 -6.71 25.82
CA THR A 167 -32.21 -8.00 26.06
C THR A 167 -33.53 -7.77 26.78
N THR A 168 -34.66 -7.81 26.06
CA THR A 168 -35.93 -8.18 26.70
C THR A 168 -35.65 -9.55 27.30
N GLN A 169 -35.66 -9.62 28.64
CA GLN A 169 -35.39 -10.86 29.37
C GLN A 169 -36.19 -12.00 28.72
N PRO A 170 -35.55 -13.14 28.38
CA PRO A 170 -36.31 -14.30 27.95
C PRO A 170 -37.26 -14.68 29.08
N GLN A 171 -38.58 -14.65 28.82
CA GLN A 171 -39.54 -15.27 29.70
C GLN A 171 -39.11 -16.71 29.96
N GLU A 172 -38.96 -17.06 31.24
CA GLU A 172 -38.68 -18.43 31.68
C GLU A 172 -39.71 -19.38 31.08
N GLY A 173 -39.27 -20.31 30.23
CA GLY A 173 -40.15 -21.40 29.76
C GLY A 173 -39.92 -21.94 28.35
N GLN A 174 -39.23 -21.25 27.44
CA GLN A 174 -39.04 -21.76 26.08
C GLN A 174 -37.63 -21.54 25.51
N VAL A 175 -36.72 -22.48 25.78
CA VAL A 175 -35.46 -22.54 25.04
C VAL A 175 -35.79 -22.93 23.59
N LYS A 176 -35.75 -21.95 22.67
CA LYS A 176 -35.93 -22.21 21.23
C LYS A 176 -34.95 -23.28 20.76
N ARG A 177 -35.47 -24.40 20.25
CA ARG A 177 -34.66 -25.53 19.77
C ARG A 177 -33.75 -25.07 18.62
N LYS A 178 -32.45 -25.34 18.73
CA LYS A 178 -31.44 -25.01 17.72
C LYS A 178 -31.19 -26.21 16.79
N ARG A 179 -30.66 -25.95 15.59
CA ARG A 179 -30.29 -27.02 14.65
C ARG A 179 -29.18 -27.88 15.23
N CYS A 180 -29.29 -29.20 15.07
CA CYS A 180 -28.26 -30.17 15.44
C CYS A 180 -26.94 -29.84 14.71
N LYS A 181 -25.83 -29.80 15.45
CA LYS A 181 -24.49 -29.50 14.94
C LYS A 181 -23.93 -30.58 14.02
N ILE A 182 -24.38 -31.83 14.19
CA ILE A 182 -23.87 -33.01 13.46
C ILE A 182 -24.66 -33.23 12.15
N CYS A 183 -25.96 -32.94 12.15
CA CYS A 183 -26.79 -33.21 10.98
C CYS A 183 -26.50 -32.24 9.83
N PRO A 184 -26.61 -32.70 8.57
CA PRO A 184 -26.53 -31.82 7.42
C PRO A 184 -27.51 -30.66 7.52
N THR A 185 -27.03 -29.48 7.16
CA THR A 185 -27.74 -28.20 7.13
C THR A 185 -29.10 -28.30 6.42
N ALA A 186 -29.17 -29.09 5.36
CA ALA A 186 -30.38 -29.32 4.56
C ALA A 186 -31.51 -30.05 5.30
N LYS A 187 -31.19 -30.89 6.30
CA LYS A 187 -32.21 -31.64 7.04
C LYS A 187 -32.89 -30.82 8.14
N ASP A 188 -32.33 -29.66 8.50
CA ASP A 188 -32.78 -28.75 9.57
C ASP A 188 -33.24 -29.43 10.88
N ARG A 189 -32.65 -30.58 11.25
CA ARG A 189 -33.05 -31.31 12.46
C ARG A 189 -32.84 -30.43 13.69
N LYS A 190 -33.91 -30.12 14.42
CA LYS A 190 -33.84 -29.36 15.68
C LYS A 190 -33.50 -30.30 16.83
N ALA A 191 -32.51 -29.93 17.63
CA ALA A 191 -32.09 -30.66 18.81
C ALA A 191 -32.83 -30.15 20.06
N SER A 192 -33.23 -31.08 20.92
CA SER A 192 -33.72 -30.83 22.28
C SER A 192 -32.70 -31.21 23.35
N SER A 193 -31.51 -31.70 22.95
CA SER A 193 -30.41 -32.05 23.84
C SER A 193 -29.12 -31.35 23.43
N TRP A 194 -28.22 -31.21 24.41
CA TRP A 194 -26.96 -30.46 24.28
C TRP A 194 -25.78 -31.33 24.74
N CYS A 195 -24.66 -31.22 24.05
CA CYS A 195 -23.42 -31.89 24.45
C CYS A 195 -22.91 -31.32 25.78
N SER A 196 -22.62 -32.19 26.76
CA SER A 196 -22.12 -31.79 28.08
C SER A 196 -20.73 -31.13 28.05
N LYS A 197 -19.89 -31.46 27.06
CA LYS A 197 -18.52 -30.92 26.94
C LYS A 197 -18.44 -29.58 26.22
N CYS A 198 -19.21 -29.43 25.14
CA CYS A 198 -19.08 -28.28 24.23
C CYS A 198 -20.38 -27.51 24.01
N THR A 199 -21.41 -27.79 24.83
CA THR A 199 -22.72 -27.12 24.89
C THR A 199 -23.42 -26.94 23.53
N SER A 200 -23.04 -27.78 22.57
CA SER A 200 -23.57 -27.73 21.21
C SER A 200 -24.86 -28.54 21.10
N PRO A 201 -25.89 -28.05 20.38
CA PRO A 201 -27.13 -28.79 20.16
C PRO A 201 -26.90 -30.06 19.34
N VAL A 202 -27.35 -31.22 19.81
CA VAL A 202 -27.23 -32.52 19.13
C VAL A 202 -28.57 -33.24 19.19
N CYS A 203 -29.07 -33.79 18.07
CA CYS A 203 -30.28 -34.61 18.12
C CYS A 203 -29.97 -36.01 18.67
N SER A 204 -30.91 -36.63 19.38
CA SER A 204 -30.87 -38.07 19.66
C SER A 204 -30.81 -38.82 18.33
N MET A 205 -29.85 -39.72 18.16
CA MET A 205 -29.75 -40.56 16.97
C MET A 205 -30.86 -41.62 17.02
N THR A 206 -31.99 -41.29 16.39
CA THR A 206 -32.93 -42.25 15.81
C THR A 206 -33.08 -41.96 14.31
#